data_AF-A0A182F004-F1
#
_entry.id   AF-A0A182F004-F1
#
_cell.length_a   1.000
_cell.length_b   1.000
_cell.length_c   1.000
_cell.angle_alpha   90.00
_cell.angle_beta   90.00
_cell.angle_gamma   90.00
#
_symmetry.space_group_name_H-M   'P 1'
#
loop_
_entity.id
_entity.type
_entity.pdbx_description
1 polymer ?
#
loop_
_entity_poly.entity_id
_entity_poly.type
_entity_poly.pdbx_seq_one_letter_code
_entity_poly.pdbx_strand_id
1 'polypeptide(L)' 'MGKVSQKCKLIVWDECTMAHKKTIGALDRSLQDLRGNIRPFGNSLILFAGDFRQTLPVIPRSIPADEINACLKYSTLWRH' A
#
# COMPACT_ATOMS: atom_id res chain seq x y z
N MET A 1 18.52 -3.49 1.21
CA MET A 1 17.16 -2.91 1.32
C MET A 1 16.79 -2.52 2.76
N GLY A 2 16.89 -3.40 3.77
CA GLY A 2 16.46 -3.09 5.16
C GLY A 2 17.05 -1.81 5.79
N LYS A 3 18.36 -1.54 5.62
CA LYS A 3 19.01 -0.33 6.19
C LYS A 3 18.48 0.99 5.60
N VAL A 4 18.09 1.01 4.32
CA VAL A 4 17.51 2.20 3.67
C VAL A 4 16.09 2.42 4.18
N SER A 5 15.31 1.34 4.25
CA SER A 5 13.94 1.35 4.76
C SER A 5 13.83 1.65 6.24
N GLN A 6 14.92 1.67 7.02
CA GLN A 6 14.93 2.10 8.42
C GLN A 6 15.12 3.62 8.59
N LYS A 7 15.88 4.25 7.70
CA LYS A 7 16.21 5.69 7.80
C LYS A 7 15.36 6.58 6.90
N CYS A 8 14.66 6.00 5.93
CA CYS A 8 13.88 6.75 4.96
C CYS A 8 12.77 7.58 5.66
N LYS A 9 12.55 8.82 5.27
CA LYS A 9 11.47 9.64 5.85
C LYS A 9 10.24 9.70 4.95
N LEU A 10 10.43 9.52 3.65
CA LEU A 10 9.42 9.60 2.61
C LEU A 10 9.58 8.44 1.64
N ILE A 11 8.50 7.70 1.40
CA ILE A 11 8.42 6.69 0.34
C ILE A 11 7.37 7.16 -0.65
N VAL A 12 7.77 7.31 -1.91
CA VAL A 12 6.84 7.58 -3.00
C VAL A 12 6.54 6.26 -3.69
N TRP A 13 5.26 5.92 -3.78
CA TRP A 13 4.79 4.76 -4.50
C TRP A 13 4.00 5.24 -5.71
N ASP A 14 4.64 5.18 -6.88
CA ASP A 14 4.03 5.46 -8.17
C ASP A 14 3.24 4.26 -8.71
N GLU A 15 2.15 4.53 -9.43
CA GLU A 15 1.19 3.53 -9.93
C GLU A 15 0.62 2.61 -8.85
N CYS A 16 0.32 3.17 -7.68
CA CYS A 16 -0.24 2.41 -6.57
C CYS A 16 -1.65 1.85 -6.84
N THR A 17 -2.33 2.35 -7.87
CA THR A 17 -3.71 1.98 -8.25
C THR A 17 -3.80 0.55 -8.78
N MET A 18 -2.73 0.05 -9.40
CA MET A 18 -2.62 -1.33 -9.87
C MET A 18 -2.31 -2.33 -8.74
N ALA A 19 -1.92 -1.86 -7.56
CA ALA A 19 -1.54 -2.71 -6.45
C ALA A 19 -2.78 -3.24 -5.70
N HIS A 20 -2.75 -4.51 -5.34
CA HIS A 20 -3.74 -5.09 -4.44
C HIS A 20 -3.61 -4.47 -3.04
N LYS A 21 -4.73 -4.15 -2.37
CA LYS A 21 -4.75 -3.53 -1.03
C LYS A 21 -3.92 -4.27 0.03
N LYS A 22 -3.84 -5.59 -0.11
CA LYS A 22 -3.02 -6.47 0.74
C LYS A 22 -1.54 -6.13 0.65
N THR A 23 -1.04 -5.69 -0.50
CA THR A 23 0.36 -5.26 -0.69
C THR A 23 0.67 -4.03 0.16
N ILE A 24 -0.28 -3.11 0.31
CA ILE A 24 -0.13 -1.95 1.19
C ILE A 24 -0.09 -2.38 2.66
N GLY A 25 -0.97 -3.29 3.07
CA GLY A 25 -0.97 -3.84 4.42
C GLY A 25 0.34 -4.58 4.74
N ALA A 26 0.86 -5.33 3.78
CA ALA A 26 2.17 -5.99 3.90
C ALA A 26 3.32 -4.98 3.99
N LEU A 27 3.28 -3.89 3.21
CA LEU A 27 4.25 -2.80 3.29
C LEU A 27 4.20 -2.11 4.66
N ASP A 28 3.00 -1.74 5.12
CA ASP A 28 2.77 -1.13 6.43
C ASP A 28 3.38 -2.00 7.53
N ARG A 29 3.02 -3.29 7.56
CA ARG A 29 3.54 -4.24 8.54
C ARG A 29 5.06 -4.39 8.47
N SER A 30 5.60 -4.51 7.26
CA SER A 30 7.05 -4.65 7.06
C SER A 30 7.81 -3.42 7.56
N LEU A 31 7.29 -2.20 7.34
CA LEU A 31 7.92 -0.97 7.81
C LEU A 31 7.81 -0.82 9.34
N GLN A 32 6.69 -1.24 9.93
CA GLN A 32 6.53 -1.29 11.38
C GLN A 32 7.55 -2.23 12.02
N ASP A 33 7.69 -3.45 11.47
CA ASP A 33 8.61 -4.47 11.97
C ASP A 33 10.08 -4.04 11.78
N LEU A 34 10.44 -3.48 10.62
CA LEU A 34 11.80 -3.02 10.33
C LEU A 34 12.25 -1.84 11.22
N ARG A 35 11.31 -1.00 11.67
CA ARG A 35 11.58 0.23 12.45
C ARG A 35 11.26 0.09 13.93
N GLY A 36 10.66 -1.02 14.35
CA GLY A 36 10.19 -1.20 15.73
C GLY A 36 9.14 -0.15 16.13
N ASN A 37 8.32 0.31 15.20
CA ASN A 37 7.34 1.37 15.44
C ASN A 37 5.97 0.97 14.89
N ILE A 38 4.97 0.82 15.76
CA ILE A 38 3.62 0.37 15.41
C ILE A 38 2.74 1.44 14.74
N ARG A 39 3.24 2.68 14.60
CA ARG A 39 2.54 3.72 13.85
C ARG A 39 2.46 3.31 12.38
N PRO A 40 1.43 3.77 11.63
CA PRO A 40 1.31 3.51 10.20
C PRO A 40 2.63 3.73 9.47
N PHE A 41 2.99 2.76 8.64
CA PHE A 41 4.20 2.69 7.82
C PHE A 41 5.50 2.89 8.61
N GLY A 42 5.53 2.44 9.86
CA GLY A 42 6.69 2.60 10.74
C GLY A 42 7.07 4.07 10.97
N ASN A 43 6.06 4.96 10.98
CA ASN A 43 6.24 6.42 11.08
C ASN A 43 6.98 7.05 9.88
N SER A 44 6.85 6.44 8.70
CA SER A 44 7.31 7.02 7.44
C SER A 44 6.17 7.72 6.74
N LEU A 45 6.44 8.84 6.07
CA LEU A 45 5.47 9.44 5.17
C LEU A 45 5.40 8.58 3.90
N ILE A 46 4.19 8.18 3.50
CA ILE A 46 3.95 7.54 2.20
C ILE A 46 3.21 8.52 1.31
N LEU A 47 3.73 8.74 0.10
CA LEU A 47 3.02 9.42 -0.97
C LEU A 47 2.58 8.38 -2.00
N PHE A 48 1.28 8.15 -2.08
CA PHE A 48 0.67 7.35 -3.13
C PHE A 48 0.44 8.23 -4.35
N ALA A 49 1.03 7.82 -5.47
CA ALA A 49 0.91 8.47 -6.77
C ALA A 49 0.47 7.42 -7.81
N GLY A 50 -0.04 7.91 -8.92
CA GLY A 50 -0.53 7.08 -10.03
C GLY A 50 -1.79 7.66 -10.64
N ASP A 51 -2.20 7.10 -11.78
CA ASP A 51 -3.45 7.50 -12.43
C ASP A 51 -4.60 6.59 -11.96
N PHE A 52 -5.58 7.17 -11.27
CA PHE A 52 -6.80 6.47 -10.83
C PHE A 52 -7.76 6.11 -11.98
N ARG A 53 -7.46 6.56 -13.20
CA ARG A 53 -8.13 6.14 -14.43
C ARG A 53 -7.45 4.94 -15.10
N GLN A 54 -6.42 4.36 -14.49
CA GLN A 54 -5.82 3.10 -14.93
C GLN A 54 -6.67 1.87 -14.56
N THR A 55 -6.27 0.72 -15.11
CA THR A 55 -6.87 -0.58 -14.83
C THR A 55 -6.84 -0.91 -13.32
N LEU A 56 -7.96 -1.43 -12.82
CA LEU A 56 -8.06 -1.98 -11.46
C LEU A 56 -7.02 -3.10 -11.25
N PRO A 57 -6.71 -3.47 -9.98
CA PRO A 57 -5.84 -4.60 -9.70
C PRO A 57 -6.33 -5.87 -10.42
N VAL A 58 -5.47 -6.48 -11.24
CA VAL A 58 -5.83 -7.67 -12.00
C VAL A 58 -5.84 -8.87 -11.06
N ILE A 59 -7.01 -9.51 -10.92
CA ILE A 59 -7.17 -10.76 -10.16
C ILE A 59 -7.61 -11.85 -11.14
N PRO A 60 -6.85 -12.94 -11.30
CA PRO A 60 -7.25 -14.02 -12.20
C PRO A 60 -8.57 -14.66 -11.73
N ARG A 61 -9.55 -14.76 -12.64
CA ARG A 61 -10.86 -15.42 -12.40
C ARG A 61 -11.71 -14.74 -11.31
N SER A 62 -11.56 -13.43 -11.12
CA SER A 62 -12.40 -12.63 -10.22
C SER A 62 -13.75 -12.29 -10.79
N ILE A 63 -14.67 -11.92 -9.90
CA ILE A 63 -15.83 -11.09 -10.26
C ILE A 63 -15.52 -9.61 -10.03
N PRO A 64 -16.26 -8.67 -10.65
CA PRO A 64 -16.03 -7.23 -10.48
C PRO A 64 -16.00 -6.76 -9.02
N ALA A 65 -16.78 -7.41 -8.15
CA ALA A 65 -16.78 -7.11 -6.71
C ALA A 65 -15.42 -7.42 -6.05
N ASP A 66 -14.70 -8.45 -6.50
CA ASP A 66 -13.38 -8.79 -5.96
C ASP A 66 -12.33 -7.76 -6.39
N GLU A 67 -12.38 -7.31 -7.64
CA GLU A 67 -11.48 -6.27 -8.18
C GLU A 67 -11.67 -4.95 -7.44
N ILE A 68 -12.92 -4.54 -7.26
CA ILE A 68 -13.28 -3.36 -6.46
C ILE A 68 -12.77 -3.53 -5.02
N ASN A 69 -13.05 -4.68 -4.39
CA ASN A 69 -12.58 -4.96 -3.03
C ASN A 69 -11.06 -5.00 -2.91
N ALA A 70 -10.33 -5.34 -3.97
CA ALA A 70 -8.88 -5.36 -4.00
C ALA A 70 -8.26 -3.96 -4.16
N CYS A 71 -9.03 -2.97 -4.59
CA CYS A 71 -8.55 -1.62 -4.80
C CYS A 71 -7.99 -0.99 -3.51
N LEU A 72 -7.01 -0.13 -3.70
CA LEU A 72 -6.36 0.66 -2.65
C LEU A 72 -7.40 1.29 -1.71
N LYS A 73 -8.47 1.89 -2.26
CA LYS A 73 -9.57 2.56 -1.53
C LYS A 73 -10.27 1.69 -0.49
N TYR A 74 -10.27 0.37 -0.64
CA TYR A 74 -10.91 -0.57 0.30
C TYR A 74 -9.92 -1.16 1.34
N SER A 75 -8.74 -0.56 1.49
CA SER A 75 -7.79 -0.90 2.54
C SER A 75 -8.30 -0.47 3.91
N THR A 76 -8.06 -1.29 4.93
CA THR A 76 -8.38 -1.00 6.34
C THR A 76 -7.51 0.10 6.95
N LEU A 77 -6.48 0.54 6.23
CA LEU A 77 -5.60 1.66 6.61
C LEU A 77 -6.30 3.02 6.49
N TRP A 78 -7.37 3.11 5.69
CA TRP A 78 -8.18 4.31 5.56
C TRP A 78 -9.31 4.23 6.59
N ARG A 79 -9.10 4.84 7.76
CA ARG A 79 -10.09 4.84 8.87
C ARG A 79 -11.06 6.03 8.84
N HIS A 80 -11.04 6.82 7.77
CA HIS A 80 -11.90 8.00 7.56
C HIS A 80 -12.37 8.05 6.11
#